data_AF-A0A951TTZ9-F1
#
_entry.id   AF-A0A951TTZ9-F1
#
_cell.length_a   1.000
_cell.length_b   1.000
_cell.length_c   1.000
_cell.angle_alpha   90.00
_cell.angle_beta   90.00
_cell.angle_gamma   90.00
#
_symmetry.space_group_name_H-M   'P 1'
#
loop_
_entity.id
_entity.type
_entity.pdbx_description
1 polymer ?
#
loop_
_entity_poly.entity_id
_entity_poly.type
_entity_poly.pdbx_seq_one_letter_code
_entity_poly.pdbx_strand_id
1 'polypeptide(L)'
;MPEVQPHPLPQDLLTPTRGRPDDRTRIPSRPAGLLEATLVASLLAGATGGVPGALAQATAPSGPIEVVLDASGSMRSRMGDVDRMAVAREFVHALQAALAEESEEAPRLALRAYGSASHRLRRDCTDTRLLAELGADSAAFADAVSRLQPLGVSPLAYALERAAADTATTYVLVTDGGDNCGGAPCATWRRVVGRAGDNRRLRLHVVAIEPEPDDIERLRCLSRAGSGSFTRVESLAGAVPAARRLALVLRNQGRIEVRLTIGGGESFSAPVRLTRPLTGELVAAFPGRRARTVPAGLYTVTLQTAPPIRIERVMVLPGQTVTIERSEFGRLIVDLPEGADGRAPVSIRSADDRAEVRYVRTGDSTILVAGAYDVEVDLGDSLVVREDLRIATGRTTRLVAGGSEPGSLLVSAPGFPDPPPVRVLAYRGGVVDTLAVGRSAPLPPGSYRLVVQTLPPYVTEDVVVDPAGETTVTLPETGILGIDLFAAGGPLRGVRVEVQESTTGEDYGTIPSGERRLVMPGTYRLGVATAPPITVEDVTVRPGEVRVVEQRGLSRIEVSPSVPAGTPPLRLEILSGPGGRRLAESTGPRPWVAARPGEYLARVWRAGSLVWEGGVVVASEKSARIDWAEL
;
A
#
# COMPACT_ATOMS: atom_id res chain seq x y z
N MET A 1 7.79 27.10 -65.65
CA MET A 1 7.03 26.15 -64.80
C MET A 1 7.40 24.74 -65.24
N PRO A 2 7.49 23.78 -64.32
CA PRO A 2 7.57 23.91 -62.85
C PRO A 2 9.02 24.06 -62.38
N GLU A 3 9.25 24.60 -61.18
CA GLU A 3 10.42 24.27 -60.35
C GLU A 3 10.20 24.70 -58.89
N VAL A 4 11.07 24.26 -57.96
CA VAL A 4 10.76 24.14 -56.52
C VAL A 4 11.81 24.82 -55.62
N GLN A 5 11.37 25.85 -54.88
CA GLN A 5 12.09 26.56 -53.80
C GLN A 5 13.40 27.29 -54.23
N PRO A 6 13.96 28.20 -53.40
CA PRO A 6 14.66 27.81 -52.17
C PRO A 6 14.24 28.56 -50.88
N HIS A 7 14.65 27.98 -49.75
CA HIS A 7 14.80 28.58 -48.41
C HIS A 7 15.88 29.71 -48.41
N PRO A 8 15.99 30.63 -47.40
CA PRO A 8 16.25 30.25 -45.99
C PRO A 8 15.73 31.18 -44.86
N LEU A 9 16.11 30.77 -43.64
CA LEU A 9 16.02 31.46 -42.34
C LEU A 9 17.26 32.40 -42.14
N PRO A 10 17.65 32.81 -40.91
CA PRO A 10 17.12 33.96 -40.16
C PRO A 10 18.26 34.94 -39.75
N GLN A 11 17.98 35.94 -38.89
CA GLN A 11 18.71 36.23 -37.63
C GLN A 11 18.40 37.63 -37.06
N ASP A 12 18.45 37.75 -35.73
CA ASP A 12 18.39 39.00 -34.96
C ASP A 12 19.67 39.85 -35.10
N LEU A 13 19.61 41.15 -34.77
CA LEU A 13 20.71 41.88 -34.11
C LEU A 13 20.34 43.30 -33.62
N LEU A 14 21.14 43.83 -32.68
CA LEU A 14 21.26 45.24 -32.23
C LEU A 14 20.21 45.87 -31.26
N THR A 15 20.31 45.45 -30.00
CA THR A 15 20.72 46.24 -28.80
C THR A 15 21.11 47.75 -28.93
N PRO A 16 21.36 48.51 -27.82
CA PRO A 16 20.55 48.81 -26.62
C PRO A 16 20.62 50.32 -26.22
N THR A 17 20.17 50.75 -25.02
CA THR A 17 20.98 51.53 -24.01
C THR A 17 20.18 52.17 -22.84
N ARG A 18 20.90 52.36 -21.69
CA ARG A 18 20.67 53.30 -20.55
C ARG A 18 19.44 53.10 -19.63
N GLY A 19 19.63 53.23 -18.30
CA GLY A 19 18.52 53.50 -17.35
C GLY A 19 18.50 52.89 -15.93
N ARG A 20 19.63 52.56 -15.28
CA ARG A 20 19.70 52.34 -13.81
C ARG A 20 19.79 53.70 -13.07
N PRO A 21 19.65 53.83 -11.73
CA PRO A 21 19.39 52.84 -10.65
C PRO A 21 18.13 53.21 -9.79
N ASP A 22 17.70 52.59 -8.67
CA ASP A 22 17.72 51.24 -8.03
C ASP A 22 16.66 51.30 -6.85
N ASP A 23 16.43 50.38 -5.89
CA ASP A 23 17.16 49.19 -5.44
C ASP A 23 16.31 48.12 -4.68
N ARG A 24 16.96 46.98 -4.43
CA ARG A 24 16.76 45.87 -3.46
C ARG A 24 15.60 45.95 -2.44
N THR A 25 14.69 44.98 -2.50
CA THR A 25 14.72 43.67 -1.79
C THR A 25 13.45 42.85 -2.15
N ARG A 26 13.37 41.50 -2.17
CA ARG A 26 14.31 40.37 -1.95
C ARG A 26 13.75 39.08 -2.65
N ILE A 27 14.54 38.45 -3.53
CA ILE A 27 14.67 36.98 -3.84
C ILE A 27 13.37 36.10 -4.04
N PRO A 28 13.41 34.79 -4.39
CA PRO A 28 12.96 34.38 -5.73
C PRO A 28 11.76 33.39 -5.78
N SER A 29 11.40 32.98 -7.00
CA SER A 29 10.25 32.14 -7.37
C SER A 29 10.41 30.63 -7.15
N ARG A 30 9.28 29.97 -6.80
CA ARG A 30 8.67 28.74 -7.38
C ARG A 30 7.84 27.96 -6.32
N PRO A 31 6.86 27.13 -6.70
CA PRO A 31 5.80 27.37 -7.70
C PRO A 31 4.38 26.94 -7.21
N ALA A 32 3.35 27.23 -8.01
CA ALA A 32 2.05 26.53 -8.08
C ALA A 32 1.43 25.96 -6.77
N GLY A 33 0.55 26.74 -6.13
CA GLY A 33 -0.36 26.28 -5.08
C GLY A 33 -1.79 26.78 -5.28
N LEU A 34 -2.77 25.91 -5.00
CA LEU A 34 -4.17 26.17 -4.64
C LEU A 34 -4.92 27.28 -5.41
N LEU A 35 -5.80 26.86 -6.33
CA LEU A 35 -6.84 27.71 -6.90
C LEU A 35 -8.10 27.60 -6.01
N GLU A 36 -8.28 28.55 -5.09
CA GLU A 36 -9.52 28.63 -4.29
C GLU A 36 -10.71 29.05 -5.15
N ALA A 37 -11.86 28.40 -4.94
CA ALA A 37 -13.14 28.82 -5.50
C ALA A 37 -13.99 29.45 -4.38
N THR A 38 -13.88 30.78 -4.21
CA THR A 38 -14.65 31.54 -3.21
C THR A 38 -16.15 31.43 -3.46
N LEU A 39 -16.87 30.78 -2.54
CA LEU A 39 -18.33 30.74 -2.55
C LEU A 39 -18.88 32.04 -1.94
N VAL A 40 -19.48 32.90 -2.78
CA VAL A 40 -20.11 34.15 -2.31
C VAL A 40 -21.39 33.83 -1.55
N ALA A 41 -21.40 34.11 -0.25
CA ALA A 41 -22.58 34.03 0.60
C ALA A 41 -22.93 35.43 1.14
N SER A 42 -24.09 35.97 0.73
CA SER A 42 -24.95 36.88 1.53
C SER A 42 -26.12 37.44 0.70
N LEU A 43 -27.35 37.22 1.18
CA LEU A 43 -28.10 38.28 1.87
C LEU A 43 -29.10 37.66 2.85
N LEU A 44 -29.72 38.48 3.70
CA LEU A 44 -30.23 38.05 5.02
C LEU A 44 -31.73 38.25 5.23
N ALA A 45 -32.27 37.45 6.18
CA ALA A 45 -33.37 37.70 7.11
C ALA A 45 -34.73 38.25 6.58
N GLY A 46 -35.85 37.63 7.01
CA GLY A 46 -37.16 38.20 6.70
C GLY A 46 -38.44 37.46 7.11
N ALA A 47 -38.40 36.31 7.78
CA ALA A 47 -39.63 35.63 8.23
C ALA A 47 -39.43 34.74 9.47
N THR A 48 -40.23 34.97 10.51
CA THR A 48 -40.45 34.01 11.61
C THR A 48 -41.43 32.92 11.18
N GLY A 49 -41.07 32.17 10.13
CA GLY A 49 -41.77 30.96 9.69
C GLY A 49 -41.03 29.73 10.19
N GLY A 50 -41.69 28.88 10.99
CA GLY A 50 -41.09 27.63 11.44
C GLY A 50 -40.70 26.75 10.25
N VAL A 51 -39.45 26.32 10.18
CA VAL A 51 -38.98 25.39 9.14
C VAL A 51 -39.84 24.13 9.19
N PRO A 52 -40.57 23.76 8.12
CA PRO A 52 -41.43 22.59 8.18
C PRO A 52 -40.60 21.33 8.46
N GLY A 53 -40.86 20.71 9.61
CA GLY A 53 -40.32 19.39 10.00
C GLY A 53 -40.91 18.28 9.15
N ALA A 54 -40.67 18.35 7.84
CA ALA A 54 -41.42 17.65 6.80
C ALA A 54 -40.52 16.93 5.78
N LEU A 55 -39.30 16.55 6.18
CA LEU A 55 -38.74 15.26 5.73
C LEU A 55 -39.49 14.12 6.46
N ALA A 56 -40.81 14.10 6.25
CA ALA A 56 -41.70 13.08 6.76
C ALA A 56 -41.27 11.72 6.19
N GLN A 57 -41.38 10.68 6.99
CA GLN A 57 -40.91 9.35 6.63
C GLN A 57 -41.69 8.87 5.39
N ALA A 58 -41.02 8.84 4.24
CA ALA A 58 -41.50 8.14 3.07
C ALA A 58 -41.42 6.64 3.34
N THR A 59 -42.41 6.11 4.06
CA THR A 59 -42.68 4.68 4.17
C THR A 59 -42.55 4.06 2.78
N ALA A 60 -41.76 2.98 2.68
CA ALA A 60 -41.59 2.27 1.42
C ALA A 60 -42.96 1.99 0.80
N PRO A 61 -43.17 2.28 -0.50
CA PRO A 61 -44.46 2.05 -1.14
C PRO A 61 -44.67 0.55 -1.34
N SER A 62 -45.12 -0.14 -0.30
CA SER A 62 -45.59 -1.54 -0.29
C SER A 62 -46.90 -1.74 -1.05
N GLY A 63 -47.13 -0.91 -2.07
CA GLY A 63 -48.28 -0.94 -2.95
C GLY A 63 -48.16 -2.02 -4.02
N PRO A 64 -49.28 -2.36 -4.69
CA PRO A 64 -49.30 -3.28 -5.82
C PRO A 64 -48.40 -2.80 -6.97
N ILE A 65 -47.60 -3.73 -7.51
CA ILE A 65 -46.67 -3.50 -8.62
C ILE A 65 -47.16 -4.23 -9.86
N GLU A 66 -47.30 -3.54 -10.99
CA GLU A 66 -47.60 -4.14 -12.29
C GLU A 66 -46.37 -4.06 -13.20
N VAL A 67 -45.91 -5.21 -13.69
CA VAL A 67 -44.90 -5.31 -14.73
C VAL A 67 -45.61 -5.22 -16.08
N VAL A 68 -45.26 -4.21 -16.87
CA VAL A 68 -45.76 -4.00 -18.25
C VAL A 68 -44.65 -4.43 -19.20
N LEU A 69 -44.76 -5.64 -19.75
CA LEU A 69 -43.72 -6.28 -20.56
C LEU A 69 -44.04 -6.21 -22.07
N ASP A 70 -43.08 -5.67 -22.82
CA ASP A 70 -43.08 -5.66 -24.28
C ASP A 70 -42.93 -7.08 -24.83
N ALA A 71 -43.89 -7.50 -25.64
CA ALA A 71 -43.86 -8.73 -26.42
C ALA A 71 -44.17 -8.44 -27.90
N SER A 72 -43.75 -7.27 -28.39
CA SER A 72 -43.78 -6.94 -29.81
C SER A 72 -42.63 -7.61 -30.59
N GLY A 73 -42.71 -7.55 -31.92
CA GLY A 73 -41.76 -8.25 -32.79
C GLY A 73 -40.31 -7.73 -32.76
N SER A 74 -40.04 -6.55 -32.21
CA SER A 74 -38.68 -6.00 -32.02
C SER A 74 -37.89 -6.79 -30.98
N MET A 75 -38.56 -7.28 -29.94
CA MET A 75 -37.98 -8.08 -28.85
C MET A 75 -37.41 -9.44 -29.29
N ARG A 76 -37.56 -9.82 -30.57
CA ARG A 76 -36.86 -10.94 -31.23
C ARG A 76 -35.43 -10.61 -31.67
N SER A 77 -35.03 -9.34 -31.63
CA SER A 77 -33.70 -8.89 -32.03
C SER A 77 -32.64 -9.52 -31.14
N ARG A 78 -31.46 -9.80 -31.70
CA ARG A 78 -30.37 -10.48 -31.01
C ARG A 78 -29.61 -9.49 -30.13
N MET A 79 -29.45 -9.81 -28.85
CA MET A 79 -28.56 -9.12 -27.92
C MET A 79 -27.46 -10.12 -27.53
N GLY A 80 -26.39 -10.16 -28.33
CA GLY A 80 -25.40 -11.24 -28.28
C GLY A 80 -26.02 -12.60 -28.64
N ASP A 81 -25.81 -13.59 -27.77
CA ASP A 81 -26.21 -14.98 -28.02
C ASP A 81 -27.69 -15.30 -27.74
N VAL A 82 -28.45 -14.34 -27.21
CA VAL A 82 -29.89 -14.45 -26.90
C VAL A 82 -30.72 -13.41 -27.65
N ASP A 83 -32.05 -13.47 -27.54
CA ASP A 83 -32.93 -12.38 -27.96
C ASP A 83 -33.24 -11.40 -26.81
N ARG A 84 -33.69 -10.19 -27.15
CA ARG A 84 -34.05 -9.15 -26.16
C ARG A 84 -35.16 -9.61 -25.22
N MET A 85 -36.09 -10.44 -25.69
CA MET A 85 -37.13 -11.07 -24.86
C MET A 85 -36.53 -11.96 -23.77
N ALA A 86 -35.52 -12.79 -24.06
CA ALA A 86 -34.85 -13.60 -23.03
C ALA A 86 -34.17 -12.74 -21.96
N VAL A 87 -33.54 -11.62 -22.34
CA VAL A 87 -32.97 -10.64 -21.40
C VAL A 87 -34.06 -9.98 -20.54
N ALA A 88 -35.22 -9.68 -21.14
CA ALA A 88 -36.37 -9.13 -20.43
C ALA A 88 -37.01 -10.14 -19.45
N ARG A 89 -37.14 -11.41 -19.82
CA ARG A 89 -37.59 -12.47 -18.90
C ARG A 89 -36.63 -12.63 -17.72
N GLU A 90 -35.33 -12.74 -17.99
CA GLU A 90 -34.29 -12.83 -16.95
C GLU A 90 -34.36 -11.64 -15.98
N PHE A 91 -34.51 -10.43 -16.50
CA PHE A 91 -34.72 -9.23 -15.67
C PHE A 91 -35.96 -9.35 -14.77
N VAL A 92 -37.10 -9.78 -15.32
CA VAL A 92 -38.37 -9.87 -14.56
C VAL A 92 -38.32 -11.00 -13.51
N HIS A 93 -37.71 -12.14 -13.82
CA HIS A 93 -37.48 -13.22 -12.86
C HIS A 93 -36.53 -12.78 -11.73
N ALA A 94 -35.42 -12.13 -12.06
CA ALA A 94 -34.50 -11.58 -11.07
C ALA A 94 -35.13 -10.47 -10.22
N LEU A 95 -36.07 -9.70 -10.77
CA LEU A 95 -36.82 -8.68 -10.04
C LEU A 95 -37.79 -9.32 -9.06
N GLN A 96 -38.53 -10.35 -9.49
CA GLN A 96 -39.41 -11.12 -8.62
C GLN A 96 -38.62 -11.76 -7.46
N ALA A 97 -37.48 -12.40 -7.75
CA ALA A 97 -36.62 -12.99 -6.74
C ALA A 97 -36.11 -11.93 -5.73
N ALA A 98 -35.59 -10.80 -6.20
CA ALA A 98 -35.12 -9.71 -5.32
C ALA A 98 -36.25 -9.02 -4.52
N LEU A 99 -37.49 -9.08 -5.01
CA LEU A 99 -38.68 -8.63 -4.27
C LEU A 99 -39.19 -9.67 -3.25
N ALA A 100 -38.77 -10.94 -3.36
CA ALA A 100 -38.97 -11.96 -2.31
C ALA A 100 -37.81 -12.00 -1.28
N GLU A 101 -36.54 -11.90 -1.72
CA GLU A 101 -35.32 -12.09 -0.88
C GLU A 101 -35.29 -11.30 0.45
N GLU A 102 -35.85 -10.08 0.49
CA GLU A 102 -35.94 -9.23 1.69
C GLU A 102 -37.41 -9.00 2.15
N SER A 103 -38.29 -10.00 2.07
CA SER A 103 -39.69 -9.89 2.53
C SER A 103 -40.22 -11.21 3.13
N GLU A 104 -41.02 -11.13 4.20
CA GLU A 104 -41.78 -12.29 4.72
C GLU A 104 -43.10 -12.51 3.96
N GLU A 105 -43.68 -11.45 3.40
CA GLU A 105 -44.83 -11.53 2.48
C GLU A 105 -44.35 -11.63 1.02
N ALA A 106 -45.02 -12.46 0.22
CA ALA A 106 -44.77 -12.55 -1.21
C ALA A 106 -45.09 -11.21 -1.92
N PRO A 107 -44.27 -10.77 -2.90
CA PRO A 107 -44.48 -9.48 -3.55
C PRO A 107 -45.77 -9.49 -4.37
N ARG A 108 -46.62 -8.48 -4.16
CA ARG A 108 -47.89 -8.29 -4.88
C ARG A 108 -47.66 -7.78 -6.30
N LEU A 109 -47.23 -8.70 -7.16
CA LEU A 109 -46.99 -8.48 -8.59
C LEU A 109 -48.23 -8.76 -9.43
N ALA A 110 -48.32 -8.08 -10.57
CA ALA A 110 -49.16 -8.40 -11.71
C ALA A 110 -48.35 -8.31 -13.00
N LEU A 111 -48.76 -9.05 -14.04
CA LEU A 111 -48.12 -9.04 -15.35
C LEU A 111 -49.12 -8.58 -16.41
N ARG A 112 -48.85 -7.44 -17.04
CA ARG A 112 -49.49 -7.01 -18.28
C ARG A 112 -48.49 -7.14 -19.42
N ALA A 113 -48.94 -7.63 -20.57
CA ALA A 113 -48.14 -7.67 -21.79
C ALA A 113 -48.79 -6.85 -22.91
N TYR A 114 -48.01 -6.51 -23.95
CA TYR A 114 -48.54 -5.98 -25.21
C TYR A 114 -47.80 -6.56 -26.43
N GLY A 115 -48.48 -6.64 -27.57
CA GLY A 115 -47.99 -7.33 -28.77
C GLY A 115 -47.96 -8.87 -28.66
N SER A 116 -48.45 -9.42 -27.56
CA SER A 116 -48.31 -10.83 -27.18
C SER A 116 -49.25 -11.81 -27.90
N ALA A 117 -50.27 -11.34 -28.60
CA ALA A 117 -51.39 -12.17 -29.06
C ALA A 117 -51.74 -12.05 -30.55
N SER A 118 -51.45 -10.91 -31.17
CA SER A 118 -51.76 -10.61 -32.57
C SER A 118 -50.48 -10.44 -33.38
N HIS A 119 -50.19 -11.39 -34.28
CA HIS A 119 -49.01 -11.35 -35.14
C HIS A 119 -48.91 -10.02 -35.91
N ARG A 120 -47.72 -9.41 -35.90
CA ARG A 120 -47.40 -8.04 -36.37
C ARG A 120 -48.02 -7.60 -37.70
N LEU A 121 -48.23 -8.53 -38.64
CA LEU A 121 -48.90 -8.24 -39.92
C LEU A 121 -50.35 -7.74 -39.77
N ARG A 122 -51.03 -8.07 -38.66
CA ARG A 122 -52.38 -7.59 -38.36
C ARG A 122 -52.45 -6.14 -37.88
N ARG A 123 -51.32 -5.55 -37.46
CA ARG A 123 -51.23 -4.20 -36.87
C ARG A 123 -52.29 -3.94 -35.78
N ASP A 124 -52.48 -4.91 -34.89
CA ASP A 124 -53.43 -4.82 -33.78
C ASP A 124 -52.90 -3.86 -32.71
N CYS A 125 -53.24 -2.58 -32.87
CA CYS A 125 -52.87 -1.52 -31.94
C CYS A 125 -53.72 -1.51 -30.65
N THR A 126 -54.45 -2.60 -30.38
CA THR A 126 -55.15 -2.86 -29.12
C THR A 126 -54.66 -4.11 -28.39
N ASP A 127 -53.63 -4.80 -28.91
CA ASP A 127 -53.04 -5.99 -28.29
C ASP A 127 -52.30 -5.66 -26.98
N THR A 128 -53.05 -5.66 -25.88
CA THR A 128 -52.54 -5.74 -24.51
C THR A 128 -53.47 -6.57 -23.64
N ARG A 129 -52.90 -7.38 -22.74
CA ARG A 129 -53.64 -8.25 -21.82
C ARG A 129 -52.97 -8.27 -20.46
N LEU A 130 -53.80 -8.31 -19.41
CA LEU A 130 -53.38 -8.74 -18.08
C LEU A 130 -53.28 -10.28 -18.13
N LEU A 131 -52.11 -10.82 -17.79
CA LEU A 131 -51.77 -12.25 -17.88
C LEU A 131 -51.55 -12.88 -16.49
N ALA A 132 -51.24 -12.06 -15.49
CA ALA A 132 -51.31 -12.42 -14.08
C ALA A 132 -51.90 -11.22 -13.31
N GLU A 133 -52.94 -11.47 -12.52
CA GLU A 133 -53.59 -10.44 -11.69
C GLU A 133 -52.76 -10.11 -10.45
N LEU A 134 -53.08 -9.02 -9.76
CA LEU A 134 -52.34 -8.58 -8.57
C LEU A 134 -52.49 -9.57 -7.42
N GLY A 135 -51.38 -10.20 -7.03
CA GLY A 135 -51.38 -11.25 -6.01
C GLY A 135 -51.66 -12.65 -6.57
N ALA A 136 -51.54 -12.85 -7.89
CA ALA A 136 -51.34 -14.18 -8.46
C ALA A 136 -50.13 -14.87 -7.80
N ASP A 137 -50.17 -16.20 -7.73
CA ASP A 137 -49.07 -16.99 -7.16
C ASP A 137 -47.73 -16.73 -7.88
N SER A 138 -46.62 -16.83 -7.14
CA SER A 138 -45.28 -16.56 -7.66
C SER A 138 -44.85 -17.51 -8.77
N ALA A 139 -45.25 -18.79 -8.74
CA ALA A 139 -44.99 -19.71 -9.85
C ALA A 139 -45.87 -19.36 -11.05
N ALA A 140 -47.15 -19.02 -10.84
CA ALA A 140 -48.07 -18.61 -11.91
C ALA A 140 -47.60 -17.33 -12.63
N PHE A 141 -47.09 -16.33 -11.89
CA PHE A 141 -46.48 -15.13 -12.47
C PHE A 141 -45.23 -15.47 -13.30
N ALA A 142 -44.31 -16.28 -12.76
CA ALA A 142 -43.09 -16.67 -13.47
C ALA A 142 -43.38 -17.49 -14.74
N ASP A 143 -44.33 -18.41 -14.67
CA ASP A 143 -44.83 -19.23 -15.79
C ASP A 143 -45.50 -18.37 -16.89
N ALA A 144 -46.24 -17.33 -16.50
CA ALA A 144 -46.78 -16.33 -17.44
C ALA A 144 -45.67 -15.52 -18.15
N VAL A 145 -44.62 -15.11 -17.44
CA VAL A 145 -43.42 -14.46 -18.02
C VAL A 145 -42.68 -15.42 -18.97
N SER A 146 -42.51 -16.68 -18.57
CA SER A 146 -41.80 -17.71 -19.34
C SER A 146 -42.46 -17.99 -20.69
N ARG A 147 -43.79 -18.09 -20.72
CA ARG A 147 -44.56 -18.39 -21.95
C ARG A 147 -44.68 -17.24 -22.95
N LEU A 148 -44.38 -15.99 -22.57
CA LEU A 148 -44.59 -14.84 -23.45
C LEU A 148 -43.80 -14.96 -24.75
N GLN A 149 -44.47 -14.76 -25.89
CA GLN A 149 -43.87 -14.80 -27.22
C GLN A 149 -43.88 -13.41 -27.88
N PRO A 150 -42.76 -12.95 -28.47
CA PRO A 150 -42.67 -11.67 -29.15
C PRO A 150 -43.28 -11.74 -30.57
N LEU A 151 -44.55 -11.36 -30.72
CA LEU A 151 -45.36 -11.62 -31.94
C LEU A 151 -45.78 -10.36 -32.70
N GLY A 152 -46.11 -9.28 -31.99
CA GLY A 152 -47.00 -8.22 -32.49
C GLY A 152 -46.38 -6.87 -32.78
N VAL A 153 -47.23 -5.85 -32.76
CA VAL A 153 -46.86 -4.42 -32.76
C VAL A 153 -46.74 -3.91 -31.33
N SER A 154 -46.34 -2.65 -31.15
CA SER A 154 -45.97 -2.05 -29.86
C SER A 154 -46.96 -0.91 -29.49
N PRO A 155 -48.21 -1.21 -29.07
CA PRO A 155 -49.21 -0.21 -28.69
C PRO A 155 -48.97 0.34 -27.28
N LEU A 156 -47.74 0.81 -27.02
CA LEU A 156 -47.25 1.20 -25.69
C LEU A 156 -48.11 2.29 -25.04
N ALA A 157 -48.60 3.28 -25.80
CA ALA A 157 -49.46 4.32 -25.25
C ALA A 157 -50.83 3.78 -24.78
N TYR A 158 -51.38 2.78 -25.47
CA TYR A 158 -52.63 2.12 -25.11
C TYR A 158 -52.42 1.15 -23.94
N ALA A 159 -51.33 0.37 -23.95
CA ALA A 159 -50.95 -0.53 -22.86
C ALA A 159 -50.79 0.21 -21.52
N LEU A 160 -50.12 1.37 -21.52
CA LEU A 160 -49.98 2.22 -20.33
C LEU A 160 -51.31 2.85 -19.87
N GLU A 161 -52.26 3.13 -20.77
CA GLU A 161 -53.59 3.59 -20.36
C GLU A 161 -54.42 2.45 -19.74
N ARG A 162 -54.29 1.22 -20.23
CA ARG A 162 -54.93 0.04 -19.62
C ARG A 162 -54.34 -0.27 -18.25
N ALA A 163 -53.01 -0.30 -18.12
CA ALA A 163 -52.30 -0.47 -16.85
C ALA A 163 -52.77 0.54 -15.78
N ALA A 164 -52.98 1.80 -16.17
CA ALA A 164 -53.48 2.85 -15.28
C ALA A 164 -54.93 2.65 -14.81
N ALA A 165 -55.74 1.93 -15.60
CA ALA A 165 -57.11 1.57 -15.26
C ALA A 165 -57.19 0.32 -14.36
N ASP A 166 -56.18 -0.55 -14.40
CA ASP A 166 -55.97 -1.63 -13.42
C ASP A 166 -55.65 -1.04 -12.02
N THR A 167 -55.62 -1.87 -10.97
CA THR A 167 -55.57 -1.43 -9.56
C THR A 167 -54.16 -1.19 -8.99
N ALA A 168 -53.11 -1.27 -9.80
CA ALA A 168 -51.73 -1.04 -9.36
C ALA A 168 -51.43 0.42 -8.98
N THR A 169 -50.32 0.67 -8.27
CA THR A 169 -49.82 2.05 -8.00
C THR A 169 -48.41 2.27 -8.49
N THR A 170 -47.67 1.20 -8.75
CA THR A 170 -46.28 1.26 -9.22
C THR A 170 -46.13 0.36 -10.44
N TYR A 171 -45.59 0.90 -11.51
CA TYR A 171 -45.49 0.24 -12.80
C TYR A 171 -44.03 0.06 -13.18
N VAL A 172 -43.69 -1.11 -13.72
CA VAL A 172 -42.36 -1.43 -14.25
C VAL A 172 -42.52 -1.77 -15.72
N LEU A 173 -42.29 -0.79 -16.59
CA LEU A 173 -42.26 -0.98 -18.03
C LEU A 173 -40.92 -1.61 -18.44
N VAL A 174 -40.97 -2.73 -19.15
CA VAL A 174 -39.80 -3.43 -19.72
C VAL A 174 -39.97 -3.51 -21.24
N THR A 175 -39.12 -2.83 -22.01
CA THR A 175 -39.27 -2.65 -23.47
C THR A 175 -37.95 -2.36 -24.17
N ASP A 176 -37.86 -2.62 -25.48
CA ASP A 176 -36.73 -2.23 -26.32
C ASP A 176 -36.97 -0.98 -27.20
N GLY A 177 -38.14 -0.33 -27.14
CA GLY A 177 -38.44 0.79 -28.05
C GLY A 177 -39.72 1.58 -27.76
N GLY A 178 -40.12 2.39 -28.74
CA GLY A 178 -41.27 3.28 -28.69
C GLY A 178 -42.58 2.68 -29.21
N ASP A 179 -43.57 3.56 -29.36
CA ASP A 179 -44.89 3.20 -29.90
C ASP A 179 -44.87 3.24 -31.43
N ASN A 180 -45.12 2.10 -32.09
CA ASN A 180 -45.22 2.00 -33.56
C ASN A 180 -46.67 1.91 -34.08
N CYS A 181 -47.62 2.27 -33.21
CA CYS A 181 -49.05 2.33 -33.47
C CYS A 181 -49.60 3.77 -33.60
N GLY A 182 -48.72 4.77 -33.61
CA GLY A 182 -49.09 6.19 -33.67
C GLY A 182 -49.52 6.78 -32.32
N GLY A 183 -49.34 6.04 -31.23
CA GLY A 183 -49.55 6.53 -29.88
C GLY A 183 -48.47 7.52 -29.43
N ALA A 184 -48.78 8.29 -28.39
CA ALA A 184 -47.84 9.25 -27.79
C ALA A 184 -47.61 8.90 -26.30
N PRO A 185 -46.78 7.89 -25.96
CA PRO A 185 -46.69 7.32 -24.62
C PRO A 185 -46.49 8.36 -23.50
N CYS A 186 -45.52 9.27 -23.62
CA CYS A 186 -45.26 10.25 -22.57
C CYS A 186 -46.38 11.28 -22.40
N ALA A 187 -47.09 11.65 -23.48
CA ALA A 187 -48.26 12.53 -23.40
C ALA A 187 -49.45 11.82 -22.76
N THR A 188 -49.69 10.54 -23.09
CA THR A 188 -50.72 9.73 -22.46
C THR A 188 -50.41 9.46 -20.99
N TRP A 189 -49.16 9.14 -20.62
CA TRP A 189 -48.79 8.93 -19.23
C TRP A 189 -48.92 10.19 -18.37
N ARG A 190 -48.51 11.37 -18.88
CA ARG A 190 -48.77 12.66 -18.20
C ARG A 190 -50.26 12.92 -17.99
N ARG A 191 -51.11 12.59 -18.98
CA ARG A 191 -52.57 12.71 -18.88
C ARG A 191 -53.15 11.74 -17.85
N VAL A 192 -52.62 10.52 -17.77
CA VAL A 192 -52.96 9.51 -16.75
C VAL A 192 -52.62 10.01 -15.34
N VAL A 193 -51.38 10.45 -15.11
CA VAL A 193 -50.93 10.97 -13.80
C VAL A 193 -51.74 12.20 -13.39
N GLY A 194 -51.98 13.13 -14.33
CA GLY A 194 -52.80 14.33 -14.08
C GLY A 194 -54.28 14.05 -13.78
N ARG A 195 -54.84 12.95 -14.31
CA ARG A 195 -56.21 12.48 -13.95
C ARG A 195 -56.26 11.79 -12.58
N ALA A 196 -55.18 11.16 -12.15
CA ALA A 196 -55.12 10.42 -10.89
C ALA A 196 -55.04 11.33 -9.65
N GLY A 197 -54.42 12.51 -9.80
CA GLY A 197 -54.31 13.53 -8.76
C GLY A 197 -53.54 13.08 -7.51
N ASP A 198 -53.57 13.90 -6.46
CA ASP A 198 -52.84 13.63 -5.21
C ASP A 198 -53.31 12.36 -4.48
N ASN A 199 -54.56 11.94 -4.73
CA ASN A 199 -55.20 10.77 -4.14
C ASN A 199 -54.63 9.43 -4.63
N ARG A 200 -54.03 9.36 -5.83
CA ARG A 200 -53.45 8.13 -6.38
C ARG A 200 -52.12 8.42 -7.08
N ARG A 201 -51.03 8.44 -6.30
CA ARG A 201 -49.66 8.73 -6.77
C ARG A 201 -49.07 7.58 -7.60
N LEU A 202 -49.42 7.52 -8.88
CA LEU A 202 -48.90 6.54 -9.83
C LEU A 202 -47.39 6.73 -10.05
N ARG A 203 -46.61 5.65 -9.93
CA ARG A 203 -45.17 5.63 -10.25
C ARG A 203 -44.87 4.80 -11.49
N LEU A 204 -44.02 5.29 -12.40
CA LEU A 204 -43.57 4.51 -13.57
C LEU A 204 -42.04 4.42 -13.62
N HIS A 205 -41.55 3.21 -13.41
CA HIS A 205 -40.16 2.82 -13.61
C HIS A 205 -40.02 2.22 -15.02
N VAL A 206 -38.93 2.54 -15.71
CA VAL A 206 -38.71 2.15 -17.11
C VAL A 206 -37.37 1.42 -17.22
N VAL A 207 -37.42 0.22 -17.80
CA VAL A 207 -36.31 -0.70 -18.00
C VAL A 207 -36.16 -0.89 -19.50
N ALA A 208 -35.19 -0.18 -20.08
CA ALA A 208 -34.97 -0.18 -21.51
C ALA A 208 -33.93 -1.25 -21.89
N ILE A 209 -34.35 -2.22 -22.69
CA ILE A 209 -33.58 -3.39 -23.12
C ILE A 209 -32.92 -3.07 -24.48
N GLU A 210 -31.66 -2.63 -24.47
CA GLU A 210 -30.93 -2.16 -25.67
C GLU A 210 -31.76 -1.19 -26.56
N PRO A 211 -32.25 -0.06 -26.01
CA PRO A 211 -33.10 0.88 -26.74
C PRO A 211 -32.37 1.59 -27.88
N GLU A 212 -33.07 1.81 -28.99
CA GLU A 212 -32.56 2.67 -30.07
C GLU A 212 -32.37 4.12 -29.58
N PRO A 213 -31.34 4.85 -30.06
CA PRO A 213 -30.98 6.18 -29.54
C PRO A 213 -32.14 7.18 -29.49
N ASP A 214 -32.99 7.19 -30.52
CA ASP A 214 -34.14 8.09 -30.66
C ASP A 214 -35.26 7.81 -29.65
N ASP A 215 -35.37 6.56 -29.17
CA ASP A 215 -36.36 6.17 -28.16
C ASP A 215 -35.86 6.39 -26.73
N ILE A 216 -34.54 6.50 -26.48
CA ILE A 216 -33.98 6.70 -25.13
C ILE A 216 -34.63 7.91 -24.42
N GLU A 217 -34.77 9.05 -25.10
CA GLU A 217 -35.35 10.24 -24.45
C GLU A 217 -36.88 10.17 -24.35
N ARG A 218 -37.54 9.43 -25.24
CA ARG A 218 -39.00 9.14 -25.16
C ARG A 218 -39.31 8.23 -23.97
N LEU A 219 -38.47 7.21 -23.73
CA LEU A 219 -38.55 6.30 -22.59
C LEU A 219 -38.14 6.97 -21.27
N ARG A 220 -37.14 7.86 -21.27
CA ARG A 220 -36.85 8.73 -20.11
C ARG A 220 -38.02 9.65 -19.78
N CYS A 221 -38.68 10.22 -20.79
CA CYS A 221 -39.85 11.09 -20.61
C CYS A 221 -40.96 10.40 -19.78
N LEU A 222 -41.23 9.11 -20.06
CA LEU A 222 -42.15 8.28 -19.27
C LEU A 222 -41.73 8.19 -17.79
N SER A 223 -40.48 7.81 -17.51
CA SER A 223 -39.99 7.67 -16.13
C SER A 223 -40.05 8.98 -15.33
N ARG A 224 -39.70 10.12 -15.94
CA ARG A 224 -39.81 11.45 -15.31
C ARG A 224 -41.27 11.82 -15.05
N ALA A 225 -42.16 11.59 -16.03
CA ALA A 225 -43.58 11.87 -15.90
C ALA A 225 -44.29 11.01 -14.83
N GLY A 226 -43.77 9.82 -14.54
CA GLY A 226 -44.22 8.97 -13.44
C GLY A 226 -43.32 8.98 -12.20
N SER A 227 -42.45 9.98 -12.00
CA SER A 227 -41.58 10.10 -10.82
C SER A 227 -40.84 8.81 -10.41
N GLY A 228 -40.43 8.02 -11.41
CA GLY A 228 -39.76 6.73 -11.23
C GLY A 228 -38.37 6.70 -11.88
N SER A 229 -37.72 5.54 -11.85
CA SER A 229 -36.34 5.36 -12.32
C SER A 229 -36.28 4.95 -13.79
N PHE A 230 -35.31 5.49 -14.53
CA PHE A 230 -34.89 4.96 -15.83
C PHE A 230 -33.67 4.06 -15.65
N THR A 231 -33.73 2.83 -16.17
CA THR A 231 -32.66 1.84 -16.15
C THR A 231 -32.44 1.32 -17.57
N ARG A 232 -31.19 1.09 -17.97
CA ARG A 232 -30.86 0.42 -19.24
C ARG A 232 -30.24 -0.94 -18.95
N VAL A 233 -30.55 -1.93 -19.78
CA VAL A 233 -29.93 -3.25 -19.79
C VAL A 233 -29.33 -3.45 -21.18
N GLU A 234 -28.00 -3.61 -21.23
CA GLU A 234 -27.20 -3.66 -22.46
C GLU A 234 -26.58 -5.06 -22.69
N SER A 235 -26.87 -6.03 -21.81
CA SER A 235 -26.49 -7.44 -21.96
C SER A 235 -27.31 -8.33 -21.02
N LEU A 236 -27.36 -9.64 -21.31
CA LEU A 236 -27.95 -10.64 -20.41
C LEU A 236 -27.34 -10.60 -19.00
N ALA A 237 -26.00 -10.49 -18.90
CA ALA A 237 -25.29 -10.37 -17.63
C ALA A 237 -25.66 -9.10 -16.84
N GLY A 238 -26.13 -8.05 -17.52
CA GLY A 238 -26.64 -6.81 -16.92
C GLY A 238 -28.04 -6.93 -16.32
N ALA A 239 -28.83 -7.95 -16.67
CA ALA A 239 -30.23 -8.08 -16.25
C ALA A 239 -30.37 -8.27 -14.73
N VAL A 240 -29.67 -9.24 -14.14
CA VAL A 240 -29.77 -9.56 -12.69
C VAL A 240 -29.29 -8.40 -11.80
N PRO A 241 -28.15 -7.73 -12.07
CA PRO A 241 -27.75 -6.54 -11.31
C PRO A 241 -28.74 -5.37 -11.44
N ALA A 242 -29.28 -5.13 -12.64
CA ALA A 242 -30.28 -4.09 -12.87
C ALA A 242 -31.59 -4.37 -12.12
N ALA A 243 -32.04 -5.62 -12.11
CA ALA A 243 -33.26 -6.05 -11.42
C ALA A 243 -33.13 -5.93 -9.90
N ARG A 244 -32.03 -6.41 -9.31
CA ARG A 244 -31.71 -6.22 -7.88
C ARG A 244 -31.62 -4.75 -7.50
N ARG A 245 -31.06 -3.91 -8.38
CA ARG A 245 -31.03 -2.45 -8.17
C ARG A 245 -32.44 -1.83 -8.20
N LEU A 246 -33.31 -2.25 -9.12
CA LEU A 246 -34.69 -1.76 -9.18
C LEU A 246 -35.50 -2.20 -7.95
N ALA A 247 -35.33 -3.44 -7.46
CA ALA A 247 -35.98 -3.91 -6.23
C ALA A 247 -35.70 -2.98 -5.03
N LEU A 248 -34.45 -2.53 -4.87
CA LEU A 248 -34.07 -1.54 -3.85
C LEU A 248 -34.75 -0.18 -4.06
N VAL A 249 -34.88 0.30 -5.30
CA VAL A 249 -35.63 1.54 -5.61
C VAL A 249 -37.10 1.40 -5.23
N LEU A 250 -37.75 0.30 -5.60
CA LEU A 250 -39.17 0.02 -5.32
C LEU A 250 -39.42 -0.05 -3.80
N ARG A 251 -38.52 -0.70 -3.05
CA ARG A 251 -38.55 -0.78 -1.58
C ARG A 251 -38.14 0.52 -0.86
N ASN A 252 -37.82 1.61 -1.58
CA ASN A 252 -37.25 2.85 -1.02
C ASN A 252 -36.01 2.60 -0.12
N GLN A 253 -35.13 1.70 -0.53
CA GLN A 253 -33.91 1.29 0.18
C GLN A 253 -32.66 1.62 -0.63
N GLY A 254 -31.55 1.87 0.07
CA GLY A 254 -30.21 1.87 -0.50
C GLY A 254 -29.31 0.87 0.23
N ARG A 255 -28.02 0.89 -0.09
CA ARG A 255 -26.99 0.10 0.60
C ARG A 255 -25.94 1.03 1.16
N ILE A 256 -25.38 0.66 2.30
CA ILE A 256 -24.19 1.31 2.87
C ILE A 256 -23.07 0.29 3.03
N GLU A 257 -21.87 0.64 2.58
CA GLU A 257 -20.66 -0.14 2.67
C GLU A 257 -19.62 0.64 3.46
N VAL A 258 -18.85 -0.03 4.31
CA VAL A 258 -17.77 0.57 5.11
C VAL A 258 -16.51 -0.24 4.87
N ARG A 259 -15.41 0.43 4.53
CA ARG A 259 -14.09 -0.16 4.27
C ARG A 259 -13.06 0.56 5.13
N LEU A 260 -12.42 -0.16 6.05
CA LEU A 260 -11.40 0.38 6.94
C LEU A 260 -10.07 -0.31 6.63
N THR A 261 -9.01 0.47 6.43
CA THR A 261 -7.67 -0.04 6.09
C THR A 261 -6.59 0.57 6.97
N ILE A 262 -5.54 -0.17 7.27
CA ILE A 262 -4.40 0.34 8.04
C ILE A 262 -3.44 0.99 7.03
N GLY A 263 -3.48 2.32 6.93
CA GLY A 263 -2.67 3.10 5.97
C GLY A 263 -2.91 2.79 4.50
N GLY A 264 -4.11 2.30 4.13
CA GLY A 264 -4.42 1.83 2.77
C GLY A 264 -3.99 0.39 2.47
N GLY A 265 -3.38 -0.31 3.43
CA GLY A 265 -2.98 -1.72 3.30
C GLY A 265 -4.01 -2.70 3.88
N GLU A 266 -3.69 -3.28 5.04
CA GLU A 266 -4.48 -4.34 5.67
C GLU A 266 -5.93 -3.88 5.96
N SER A 267 -6.92 -4.63 5.49
CA SER A 267 -8.35 -4.33 5.71
C SER A 267 -8.88 -4.93 7.02
N PHE A 268 -9.66 -4.16 7.77
CA PHE A 268 -10.30 -4.61 9.01
C PHE A 268 -11.77 -4.14 9.11
N SER A 269 -12.50 -4.62 10.13
CA SER A 269 -13.91 -4.29 10.32
C SER A 269 -14.23 -3.84 11.74
N ALA A 270 -14.79 -2.63 11.89
CA ALA A 270 -15.42 -2.18 13.12
C ALA A 270 -16.95 -2.41 13.09
N PRO A 271 -17.64 -2.47 14.24
CA PRO A 271 -19.09 -2.32 14.29
C PRO A 271 -19.51 -0.93 13.77
N VAL A 272 -20.66 -0.86 13.10
CA VAL A 272 -21.20 0.37 12.50
C VAL A 272 -22.60 0.61 13.08
N ARG A 273 -22.89 1.84 13.52
CA ARG A 273 -24.22 2.29 13.98
C ARG A 273 -24.73 3.40 13.06
N LEU A 274 -25.95 3.25 12.56
CA LEU A 274 -26.66 4.27 11.77
C LEU A 274 -27.76 4.88 12.62
N THR A 275 -27.73 6.21 12.75
CA THR A 275 -28.71 6.98 13.52
C THR A 275 -29.34 8.07 12.66
N ARG A 276 -30.60 8.44 12.93
CA ARG A 276 -31.25 9.61 12.29
C ARG A 276 -30.71 10.90 12.91
N PRO A 277 -30.16 11.87 12.13
CA PRO A 277 -29.50 13.05 12.69
C PRO A 277 -30.37 13.93 13.60
N LEU A 278 -31.68 13.98 13.35
CA LEU A 278 -32.62 14.83 14.08
C LEU A 278 -33.25 14.16 15.32
N THR A 279 -33.29 12.82 15.37
CA THR A 279 -33.98 12.07 16.45
C THR A 279 -33.05 11.18 17.28
N GLY A 280 -31.79 10.98 16.86
CA GLY A 280 -30.85 10.05 17.49
C GLY A 280 -31.20 8.56 17.32
N GLU A 281 -32.37 8.25 16.77
CA GLU A 281 -32.95 6.92 16.61
C GLU A 281 -32.00 5.98 15.84
N LEU A 282 -31.71 4.82 16.43
CA LEU A 282 -30.88 3.77 15.83
C LEU A 282 -31.68 3.00 14.77
N VAL A 283 -31.30 3.19 13.50
CA VAL A 283 -31.95 2.53 12.35
C VAL A 283 -31.25 1.21 11.98
N ALA A 284 -29.93 1.10 12.20
CA ALA A 284 -29.21 -0.16 12.02
C ALA A 284 -27.94 -0.23 12.89
N ALA A 285 -27.60 -1.44 13.34
CA ALA A 285 -26.28 -1.78 13.85
C ALA A 285 -25.80 -3.07 13.17
N PHE A 286 -24.55 -3.08 12.66
CA PHE A 286 -24.00 -4.23 11.92
C PHE A 286 -22.47 -4.26 11.95
N PRO A 287 -21.81 -5.42 11.77
CA PRO A 287 -20.38 -5.48 11.55
C PRO A 287 -20.02 -4.93 10.15
N GLY A 288 -19.11 -3.97 10.06
CA GLY A 288 -18.63 -3.36 8.81
C GLY A 288 -17.76 -4.29 7.97
N ARG A 289 -18.28 -5.46 7.59
CA ARG A 289 -17.61 -6.50 6.76
C ARG A 289 -18.22 -6.65 5.37
N ARG A 290 -19.47 -6.20 5.18
CA ARG A 290 -20.26 -6.31 3.94
C ARG A 290 -21.20 -5.12 3.83
N ALA A 291 -21.58 -4.76 2.61
CA ALA A 291 -22.60 -3.73 2.37
C ALA A 291 -23.97 -4.16 2.94
N ARG A 292 -24.61 -3.30 3.73
CA ARG A 292 -25.90 -3.53 4.40
C ARG A 292 -27.02 -2.78 3.68
N THR A 293 -28.13 -3.45 3.36
CA THR A 293 -29.37 -2.78 2.92
C THR A 293 -29.99 -1.99 4.08
N VAL A 294 -30.40 -0.75 3.81
CA VAL A 294 -31.04 0.18 4.77
C VAL A 294 -32.09 1.03 4.05
N PRO A 295 -33.09 1.59 4.75
CA PRO A 295 -34.01 2.56 4.16
C PRO A 295 -33.27 3.76 3.59
N ALA A 296 -33.76 4.33 2.49
CA ALA A 296 -33.21 5.58 1.97
C ALA A 296 -33.48 6.76 2.92
N GLY A 297 -32.54 7.68 3.03
CA GLY A 297 -32.62 8.81 3.96
C GLY A 297 -31.27 9.39 4.35
N LEU A 298 -31.31 10.37 5.26
CA LEU A 298 -30.14 11.04 5.82
C LEU A 298 -29.74 10.40 7.17
N TYR A 299 -28.47 10.08 7.33
CA TYR A 299 -27.93 9.36 8.49
C TYR A 299 -26.71 10.05 9.11
N THR A 300 -26.57 9.88 10.43
CA THR A 300 -25.30 10.00 11.13
C THR A 300 -24.76 8.59 11.35
N VAL A 301 -23.63 8.30 10.70
CA VAL A 301 -22.94 7.01 10.76
C VAL A 301 -21.85 7.11 11.81
N THR A 302 -21.88 6.23 12.81
CA THR A 302 -20.82 6.13 13.82
C THR A 302 -20.10 4.79 13.68
N LEU A 303 -18.83 4.85 13.33
CA LEU A 303 -17.91 3.72 13.29
C LEU A 303 -17.43 3.47 14.72
N GLN A 304 -17.57 2.25 15.24
CA GLN A 304 -17.09 1.87 16.57
C GLN A 304 -15.60 1.48 16.51
N THR A 305 -14.81 2.41 15.98
CA THR A 305 -13.34 2.42 15.99
C THR A 305 -12.83 2.89 17.35
N ALA A 306 -11.52 3.03 17.51
CA ALA A 306 -10.88 3.48 18.74
C ALA A 306 -9.97 4.69 18.44
N PRO A 307 -10.40 5.94 18.72
CA PRO A 307 -11.74 6.36 19.16
C PRO A 307 -12.83 6.19 18.08
N PRO A 308 -14.13 6.31 18.43
CA PRO A 308 -15.24 6.15 17.49
C PRO A 308 -15.35 7.32 16.49
N ILE A 309 -15.25 7.04 15.19
CA ILE A 309 -15.40 8.07 14.14
C ILE A 309 -16.88 8.30 13.84
N ARG A 310 -17.36 9.54 14.02
CA ARG A 310 -18.70 9.99 13.59
C ARG A 310 -18.63 10.69 12.23
N ILE A 311 -19.55 10.34 11.33
CA ILE A 311 -19.72 10.94 10.01
C ILE A 311 -21.19 11.38 9.89
N GLU A 312 -21.40 12.69 9.80
CA GLU A 312 -22.75 13.27 9.79
C GLU A 312 -23.27 13.53 8.38
N ARG A 313 -24.61 13.61 8.24
CA ARG A 313 -25.30 13.97 6.99
C ARG A 313 -25.00 13.03 5.80
N VAL A 314 -24.78 11.74 6.07
CA VAL A 314 -24.62 10.71 5.04
C VAL A 314 -25.97 10.44 4.37
N MET A 315 -26.12 10.84 3.11
CA MET A 315 -27.34 10.61 2.32
C MET A 315 -27.28 9.26 1.61
N VAL A 316 -28.20 8.35 1.93
CA VAL A 316 -28.39 7.08 1.21
C VAL A 316 -29.62 7.19 0.32
N LEU A 317 -29.42 7.12 -1.00
CA LEU A 317 -30.50 7.23 -1.99
C LEU A 317 -31.02 5.85 -2.44
N PRO A 318 -32.28 5.74 -2.91
CA PRO A 318 -32.85 4.47 -3.34
C PRO A 318 -32.06 3.84 -4.49
N GLY A 319 -31.76 2.54 -4.40
CA GLY A 319 -30.99 1.81 -5.40
C GLY A 319 -29.57 2.34 -5.64
N GLN A 320 -28.96 2.99 -4.64
CA GLN A 320 -27.53 3.33 -4.63
C GLN A 320 -26.80 2.60 -3.51
N THR A 321 -25.48 2.39 -3.69
CA THR A 321 -24.56 1.99 -2.63
C THR A 321 -23.73 3.19 -2.24
N VAL A 322 -23.74 3.57 -0.97
CA VAL A 322 -22.86 4.59 -0.38
C VAL A 322 -21.67 3.87 0.25
N THR A 323 -20.47 4.10 -0.28
CA THR A 323 -19.23 3.54 0.28
C THR A 323 -18.52 4.56 1.15
N ILE A 324 -18.23 4.20 2.39
CA ILE A 324 -17.42 4.98 3.32
C ILE A 324 -16.07 4.28 3.46
N GLU A 325 -15.03 4.90 2.90
CA GLU A 325 -13.66 4.42 2.99
C GLU A 325 -12.87 5.26 4.00
N ARG A 326 -12.05 4.60 4.83
CA ARG A 326 -11.17 5.22 5.84
C ARG A 326 -9.85 4.45 5.92
N SER A 327 -8.76 5.17 6.17
CA SER A 327 -7.38 4.65 6.09
C SER A 327 -6.45 5.19 7.17
N GLU A 328 -6.91 6.15 7.98
CA GLU A 328 -6.19 6.89 9.02
C GLU A 328 -5.87 6.08 10.28
N PHE A 329 -5.61 4.78 10.15
CA PHE A 329 -5.40 3.85 11.27
C PHE A 329 -3.96 3.38 11.37
N GLY A 330 -3.50 3.15 12.61
CA GLY A 330 -2.22 2.51 12.94
C GLY A 330 -2.42 1.35 13.92
N ARG A 331 -1.35 0.63 14.24
CA ARG A 331 -1.32 -0.43 15.26
C ARG A 331 -0.49 0.00 16.46
N LEU A 332 -0.97 -0.32 17.65
CA LEU A 332 -0.19 -0.37 18.89
C LEU A 332 -0.05 -1.82 19.34
N ILE A 333 1.14 -2.20 19.77
CA ILE A 333 1.40 -3.40 20.57
C ILE A 333 2.14 -2.92 21.82
N VAL A 334 1.70 -3.37 23.00
CA VAL A 334 2.39 -3.11 24.26
C VAL A 334 2.92 -4.45 24.78
N ASP A 335 4.24 -4.60 24.83
CA ASP A 335 4.94 -5.80 25.25
C ASP A 335 5.39 -5.65 26.72
N LEU A 336 5.67 -6.75 27.42
CA LEU A 336 6.28 -6.74 28.75
C LEU A 336 7.83 -6.77 28.64
N PRO A 337 8.58 -6.44 29.72
CA PRO A 337 10.02 -6.67 29.76
C PRO A 337 10.39 -8.13 29.53
N GLU A 338 11.60 -8.37 29.01
CA GLU A 338 12.15 -9.73 28.94
C GLU A 338 12.26 -10.35 30.35
N GLY A 339 11.76 -11.57 30.51
CA GLY A 339 11.70 -12.26 31.81
C GLY A 339 10.47 -11.95 32.66
N ALA A 340 9.57 -11.06 32.24
CA ALA A 340 8.30 -10.85 32.93
C ALA A 340 7.20 -11.81 32.40
N ASP A 341 6.73 -12.70 33.27
CA ASP A 341 5.70 -13.68 32.93
C ASP A 341 4.27 -13.10 32.89
N GLY A 342 3.42 -13.69 32.06
CA GLY A 342 1.98 -13.41 32.02
C GLY A 342 1.56 -12.29 31.06
N ARG A 343 0.53 -11.53 31.44
CA ARG A 343 -0.01 -10.40 30.67
C ARG A 343 -0.63 -9.34 31.60
N ALA A 344 -0.19 -8.10 31.46
CA ALA A 344 -0.71 -6.95 32.20
C ALA A 344 -1.93 -6.32 31.50
N PRO A 345 -2.91 -5.75 32.23
CA PRO A 345 -3.87 -4.81 31.67
C PRO A 345 -3.21 -3.57 31.07
N VAL A 346 -3.82 -3.04 30.01
CA VAL A 346 -3.39 -1.81 29.33
C VAL A 346 -4.61 -0.92 29.09
N SER A 347 -4.61 0.25 29.72
CA SER A 347 -5.56 1.35 29.52
C SER A 347 -4.97 2.31 28.46
N ILE A 348 -5.76 2.64 27.44
CA ILE A 348 -5.37 3.53 26.34
C ILE A 348 -6.38 4.68 26.31
N ARG A 349 -5.91 5.90 26.57
CA ARG A 349 -6.71 7.13 26.54
C ARG A 349 -6.27 8.04 25.41
N SER A 350 -7.20 8.82 24.88
CA SER A 350 -6.90 9.90 23.91
C SER A 350 -6.19 11.04 24.65
N ALA A 351 -5.07 11.55 24.13
CA ALA A 351 -4.32 12.60 24.82
C ALA A 351 -5.05 13.96 24.83
N ASP A 352 -5.93 14.21 23.83
CA ASP A 352 -6.63 15.48 23.62
C ASP A 352 -7.75 15.72 24.67
N ASP A 353 -8.51 14.69 25.00
CA ASP A 353 -9.68 14.75 25.90
C ASP A 353 -9.60 13.81 27.12
N ARG A 354 -8.50 13.05 27.24
CA ARG A 354 -8.26 12.02 28.26
C ARG A 354 -9.37 10.97 28.37
N ALA A 355 -10.20 10.81 27.34
CA ALA A 355 -11.24 9.78 27.31
C ALA A 355 -10.64 8.39 27.11
N GLU A 356 -11.19 7.37 27.78
CA GLU A 356 -10.75 5.99 27.57
C GLU A 356 -11.21 5.47 26.21
N VAL A 357 -10.24 5.13 25.37
CA VAL A 357 -10.42 4.70 23.98
C VAL A 357 -10.38 3.17 23.86
N ARG A 358 -9.57 2.51 24.70
CA ARG A 358 -9.45 1.05 24.71
C ARG A 358 -8.90 0.51 26.03
N TYR A 359 -9.42 -0.63 26.45
CA TYR A 359 -8.80 -1.52 27.43
C TYR A 359 -8.40 -2.82 26.74
N VAL A 360 -7.14 -3.24 26.86
CA VAL A 360 -6.55 -4.46 26.26
C VAL A 360 -5.57 -5.11 27.24
N ARG A 361 -4.81 -6.12 26.80
CA ARG A 361 -3.67 -6.66 27.56
C ARG A 361 -2.37 -6.57 26.78
N THR A 362 -1.25 -6.72 27.47
CA THR A 362 0.06 -6.81 26.81
C THR A 362 0.12 -7.99 25.83
N GLY A 363 0.84 -7.80 24.74
CA GLY A 363 0.89 -8.68 23.57
C GLY A 363 -0.31 -8.59 22.62
N ASP A 364 -1.38 -7.84 22.93
CA ASP A 364 -2.51 -7.66 22.01
C ASP A 364 -2.23 -6.60 20.93
N SER A 365 -2.44 -6.96 19.66
CA SER A 365 -2.33 -5.99 18.57
C SER A 365 -3.60 -5.16 18.42
N THR A 366 -3.51 -3.91 18.86
CA THR A 366 -4.64 -2.97 18.93
C THR A 366 -4.62 -2.03 17.72
N ILE A 367 -5.74 -1.90 17.02
CA ILE A 367 -5.90 -0.94 15.92
C ILE A 367 -6.52 0.35 16.49
N LEU A 368 -5.86 1.48 16.26
CA LEU A 368 -6.27 2.81 16.71
C LEU A 368 -6.34 3.77 15.52
N VAL A 369 -7.10 4.86 15.64
CA VAL A 369 -6.97 6.02 14.74
C VAL A 369 -5.60 6.66 14.96
N ALA A 370 -4.97 7.22 13.93
CA ALA A 370 -3.72 7.95 14.09
C ALA A 370 -3.94 9.21 14.94
N GLY A 371 -3.04 9.45 15.90
CA GLY A 371 -3.20 10.48 16.93
C GLY A 371 -2.22 10.31 18.09
N ALA A 372 -2.36 11.14 19.11
CA ALA A 372 -1.62 11.06 20.38
C ALA A 372 -2.46 10.35 21.45
N TYR A 373 -1.84 9.46 22.21
CA TYR A 373 -2.50 8.65 23.23
C TYR A 373 -1.68 8.56 24.50
N ASP A 374 -2.35 8.47 25.63
CA ASP A 374 -1.74 8.06 26.88
C ASP A 374 -1.96 6.57 27.08
N VAL A 375 -0.90 5.85 27.44
CA VAL A 375 -0.92 4.40 27.64
C VAL A 375 -0.47 4.11 29.06
N GLU A 376 -1.38 3.52 29.83
CA GLU A 376 -1.17 3.08 31.21
C GLU A 376 -1.11 1.55 31.22
N VAL A 377 -0.06 0.98 31.83
CA VAL A 377 0.09 -0.46 32.01
C VAL A 377 0.09 -0.79 33.49
N ASP A 378 -0.85 -1.62 33.91
CA ASP A 378 -1.02 -2.05 35.29
C ASP A 378 -0.23 -3.33 35.55
N LEU A 379 0.83 -3.24 36.34
CA LEU A 379 1.68 -4.37 36.75
C LEU A 379 1.27 -4.93 38.13
N GLY A 380 0.10 -4.54 38.65
CA GLY A 380 -0.42 -4.91 39.97
C GLY A 380 0.21 -4.06 41.08
N ASP A 381 1.52 -4.23 41.30
CA ASP A 381 2.28 -3.50 42.32
C ASP A 381 2.80 -2.14 41.82
N SER A 382 2.59 -1.80 40.54
CA SER A 382 3.08 -0.56 39.91
C SER A 382 2.30 -0.22 38.64
N LEU A 383 2.02 1.07 38.42
CA LEU A 383 1.42 1.59 37.19
C LEU A 383 2.50 2.28 36.34
N VAL A 384 2.69 1.84 35.10
CA VAL A 384 3.59 2.51 34.14
C VAL A 384 2.78 3.35 33.17
N VAL A 385 3.04 4.66 33.14
CA VAL A 385 2.37 5.61 32.23
C VAL A 385 3.32 6.07 31.13
N ARG A 386 2.79 6.27 29.92
CA ARG A 386 3.43 6.93 28.77
C ARG A 386 2.44 7.90 28.15
N GLU A 387 2.73 9.20 28.22
CA GLU A 387 1.88 10.27 27.64
C GLU A 387 2.36 10.67 26.24
N ASP A 388 1.46 11.25 25.42
CA ASP A 388 1.71 11.66 24.01
C ASP A 388 2.40 10.57 23.15
N LEU A 389 2.00 9.30 23.33
CA LEU A 389 2.43 8.21 22.46
C LEU A 389 1.76 8.36 21.10
N ARG A 390 2.53 8.77 20.09
CA ARG A 390 2.01 9.04 18.75
C ARG A 390 1.88 7.77 17.92
N ILE A 391 0.65 7.45 17.54
CA ILE A 391 0.32 6.35 16.63
C ILE A 391 0.21 6.92 15.22
N ALA A 392 1.10 6.47 14.33
CA ALA A 392 1.15 6.94 12.94
C ALA A 392 0.36 6.02 11.99
N THR A 393 -0.37 6.63 11.06
CA THR A 393 -1.10 5.94 9.98
C THR A 393 -0.23 4.91 9.27
N GLY A 394 -0.73 3.68 9.14
CA GLY A 394 -0.04 2.58 8.44
C GLY A 394 1.13 1.94 9.20
N ARG A 395 1.52 2.44 10.38
CA ARG A 395 2.66 1.91 11.14
C ARG A 395 2.21 1.05 12.32
N THR A 396 3.10 0.17 12.78
CA THR A 396 2.96 -0.53 14.06
C THR A 396 3.93 0.09 15.05
N THR A 397 3.40 0.80 16.05
CA THR A 397 4.15 1.26 17.22
C THR A 397 4.25 0.10 18.20
N ARG A 398 5.46 -0.18 18.69
CA ARG A 398 5.69 -1.07 19.84
C ARG A 398 6.12 -0.23 21.05
N LEU A 399 5.61 -0.59 22.21
CA LEU A 399 5.99 -0.03 23.51
C LEU A 399 6.32 -1.19 24.45
N VAL A 400 7.42 -1.12 25.20
CA VAL A 400 7.71 -2.07 26.29
C VAL A 400 7.27 -1.44 27.61
N ALA A 401 6.37 -2.10 28.33
CA ALA A 401 5.92 -1.66 29.65
C ALA A 401 7.09 -1.64 30.63
N GLY A 402 7.33 -0.50 31.29
CA GLY A 402 8.51 -0.29 32.14
C GLY A 402 9.82 -0.08 31.37
N GLY A 403 9.84 -0.33 30.05
CA GLY A 403 10.95 0.02 29.17
C GLY A 403 11.09 1.53 29.06
N SER A 404 12.20 2.06 29.56
CA SER A 404 12.68 3.39 29.20
C SER A 404 13.05 3.44 27.72
N GLU A 405 13.13 4.62 27.11
CA GLU A 405 13.64 4.74 25.74
C GLU A 405 15.09 4.26 25.66
N PRO A 406 15.50 3.58 24.56
CA PRO A 406 16.90 3.19 24.38
C PRO A 406 17.80 4.42 24.41
N GLY A 407 18.89 4.32 25.16
CA GLY A 407 19.97 5.29 25.07
C GLY A 407 20.76 5.12 23.78
N SER A 408 21.71 6.01 23.52
CA SER A 408 22.74 5.79 22.52
C SER A 408 24.11 5.64 23.18
N LEU A 409 24.98 4.87 22.54
CA LEU A 409 26.38 4.72 22.93
C LEU A 409 27.28 5.13 21.76
N LEU A 410 28.11 6.15 22.00
CA LEU A 410 29.19 6.59 21.13
C LEU A 410 30.53 6.14 21.73
N VAL A 411 31.26 5.29 21.01
CA VAL A 411 32.67 5.00 21.36
C VAL A 411 33.56 5.93 20.54
N SER A 412 34.24 6.86 21.22
CA SER A 412 35.02 7.94 20.59
C SER A 412 36.52 7.68 20.65
N ALA A 413 37.22 7.90 19.54
CA ALA A 413 38.69 7.79 19.43
C ALA A 413 39.33 9.19 19.45
N PRO A 414 40.06 9.59 20.50
CA PRO A 414 40.72 10.89 20.56
C PRO A 414 41.63 11.14 19.34
N GLY A 415 41.49 12.32 18.74
CA GLY A 415 42.22 12.72 17.52
C GLY A 415 41.65 12.19 16.19
N PHE A 416 40.72 11.22 16.20
CA PHE A 416 40.21 10.57 15.00
C PHE A 416 38.68 10.65 14.90
N PRO A 417 38.12 11.74 14.33
CA PRO A 417 36.66 11.93 14.22
C PRO A 417 35.99 11.01 13.19
N ASP A 418 36.72 10.52 12.19
CA ASP A 418 36.31 9.42 11.29
C ASP A 418 37.40 8.33 11.33
N PRO A 419 37.38 7.45 12.35
CA PRO A 419 38.39 6.42 12.52
C PRO A 419 38.17 5.25 11.52
N PRO A 420 39.20 4.44 11.24
CA PRO A 420 39.03 3.21 10.45
C PRO A 420 38.01 2.28 11.12
N PRO A 421 37.33 1.40 10.36
CA PRO A 421 36.23 0.57 10.87
C PRO A 421 36.70 -0.43 11.94
N VAL A 422 36.62 -0.01 13.21
CA VAL A 422 36.87 -0.82 14.40
C VAL A 422 35.54 -1.25 14.99
N ARG A 423 35.38 -2.57 15.15
CA ARG A 423 34.20 -3.18 15.77
C ARG A 423 34.29 -3.09 17.29
N VAL A 424 33.16 -2.80 17.92
CA VAL A 424 32.95 -2.92 19.37
C VAL A 424 31.94 -4.04 19.61
N LEU A 425 32.21 -4.88 20.60
CA LEU A 425 31.29 -5.89 21.11
C LEU A 425 30.81 -5.44 22.49
N ALA A 426 29.50 -5.26 22.67
CA ALA A 426 28.90 -4.77 23.90
C ALA A 426 28.11 -5.91 24.58
N TYR A 427 28.58 -6.34 25.75
CA TYR A 427 28.08 -7.49 26.49
C TYR A 427 27.18 -7.04 27.65
N ARG A 428 25.96 -7.57 27.71
CA ARG A 428 24.99 -7.34 28.81
C ARG A 428 24.16 -8.59 29.06
N GLY A 429 24.20 -9.14 30.27
CA GLY A 429 23.36 -10.28 30.68
C GLY A 429 23.52 -11.57 29.87
N GLY A 430 24.62 -11.74 29.13
CA GLY A 430 24.84 -12.86 28.19
C GLY A 430 24.45 -12.55 26.73
N VAL A 431 23.79 -11.42 26.47
CA VAL A 431 23.54 -10.89 25.12
C VAL A 431 24.75 -10.09 24.64
N VAL A 432 25.00 -10.07 23.32
CA VAL A 432 26.13 -9.37 22.70
C VAL A 432 25.66 -8.52 21.52
N ASP A 433 25.70 -7.20 21.69
CA ASP A 433 25.46 -6.21 20.64
C ASP A 433 26.77 -5.88 19.90
N THR A 434 26.66 -5.39 18.65
CA THR A 434 27.83 -5.04 17.80
C THR A 434 27.74 -3.62 17.27
N LEU A 435 28.74 -2.80 17.58
CA LEU A 435 28.81 -1.37 17.27
C LEU A 435 30.10 -1.03 16.50
N ALA A 436 30.28 0.25 16.14
CA ALA A 436 31.49 0.77 15.51
C ALA A 436 32.03 2.00 16.24
N VAL A 437 33.35 2.14 16.32
CA VAL A 437 34.00 3.35 16.86
C VAL A 437 33.73 4.54 15.93
N GLY A 438 33.56 5.73 16.51
CA GLY A 438 33.25 6.98 15.80
C GLY A 438 31.79 7.14 15.40
N ARG A 439 30.89 6.22 15.76
CA ARG A 439 29.46 6.29 15.42
C ARG A 439 28.59 5.98 16.63
N SER A 440 27.64 6.87 16.90
CA SER A 440 26.61 6.64 17.92
C SER A 440 25.61 5.58 17.43
N ALA A 441 25.23 4.66 18.32
CA ALA A 441 24.32 3.58 18.03
C ALA A 441 23.36 3.34 19.21
N PRO A 442 22.07 3.01 18.96
CA PRO A 442 21.10 2.80 20.02
C PRO A 442 21.38 1.50 20.78
N LEU A 443 21.27 1.55 22.11
CA LEU A 443 21.33 0.39 22.99
C LEU A 443 20.17 0.43 24.01
N PRO A 444 19.63 -0.73 24.40
CA PRO A 444 18.83 -0.84 25.62
C PRO A 444 19.58 -0.28 26.84
N PRO A 445 18.91 0.38 27.81
CA PRO A 445 19.60 0.92 28.99
C PRO A 445 20.20 -0.17 29.89
N GLY A 446 21.16 0.23 30.74
CA GLY A 446 21.84 -0.62 31.73
C GLY A 446 23.35 -0.69 31.56
N SER A 447 24.02 -1.49 32.40
CA SER A 447 25.48 -1.63 32.41
C SER A 447 25.99 -2.63 31.37
N TYR A 448 27.05 -2.25 30.66
CA TYR A 448 27.71 -3.03 29.62
C TYR A 448 29.20 -3.24 29.91
N ARG A 449 29.73 -4.40 29.52
CA ARG A 449 31.17 -4.61 29.28
C ARG A 449 31.44 -4.43 27.78
N LEU A 450 32.37 -3.56 27.42
CA LEU A 450 32.75 -3.34 26.02
C LEU A 450 34.09 -4.00 25.70
N VAL A 451 34.18 -4.65 24.54
CA VAL A 451 35.43 -5.13 23.95
C VAL A 451 35.60 -4.46 22.58
N VAL A 452 36.56 -3.54 22.51
CA VAL A 452 36.87 -2.74 21.32
C VAL A 452 38.03 -3.39 20.58
N GLN A 453 37.87 -3.67 19.29
CA GLN A 453 38.85 -4.43 18.49
C GLN A 453 39.98 -3.55 17.93
N THR A 454 40.64 -2.80 18.83
CA THR A 454 41.99 -2.25 18.65
C THR A 454 43.05 -3.36 18.64
N LEU A 455 44.31 -3.01 18.36
CA LEU A 455 45.47 -3.88 18.58
C LEU A 455 46.35 -3.27 19.71
N PRO A 456 46.52 -3.93 20.87
CA PRO A 456 45.70 -5.03 21.39
C PRO A 456 44.23 -4.61 21.66
N PRO A 457 43.29 -5.57 21.85
CA PRO A 457 41.89 -5.26 22.13
C PRO A 457 41.71 -4.50 23.46
N TYR A 458 41.10 -3.33 23.42
CA TYR A 458 40.78 -2.54 24.60
C TYR A 458 39.47 -3.02 25.23
N VAL A 459 39.47 -3.23 26.54
CA VAL A 459 38.31 -3.66 27.32
C VAL A 459 37.98 -2.62 28.37
N THR A 460 36.69 -2.30 28.52
CA THR A 460 36.17 -1.50 29.62
C THR A 460 34.90 -2.13 30.18
N GLU A 461 34.66 -1.94 31.47
CA GLU A 461 33.56 -2.55 32.23
C GLU A 461 32.67 -1.45 32.83
N ASP A 462 31.50 -1.83 33.35
CA ASP A 462 30.54 -0.92 34.01
C ASP A 462 30.14 0.33 33.21
N VAL A 463 30.09 0.22 31.87
CA VAL A 463 29.58 1.28 30.99
C VAL A 463 28.06 1.33 31.13
N VAL A 464 27.56 2.25 31.94
CA VAL A 464 26.12 2.52 32.10
C VAL A 464 25.60 3.28 30.90
N VAL A 465 24.62 2.72 30.20
CA VAL A 465 23.84 3.42 29.16
C VAL A 465 22.56 3.97 29.78
N ASP A 466 22.47 5.30 29.84
CA ASP A 466 21.30 6.01 30.37
C ASP A 466 20.11 6.04 29.38
N PRO A 467 18.86 6.02 29.88
CA PRO A 467 17.67 6.05 29.04
C PRO A 467 17.46 7.40 28.35
N ALA A 468 17.10 7.39 27.06
CA ALA A 468 16.97 8.57 26.20
C ALA A 468 18.22 9.47 26.10
N GLY A 469 19.36 9.07 26.68
CA GLY A 469 20.59 9.85 26.73
C GLY A 469 21.69 9.30 25.81
N GLU A 470 22.63 10.16 25.44
CA GLU A 470 23.85 9.74 24.72
C GLU A 470 25.01 9.53 25.69
N THR A 471 25.40 8.27 25.84
CA THR A 471 26.58 7.85 26.60
C THR A 471 27.80 7.91 25.69
N THR A 472 28.85 8.64 26.07
CA THR A 472 30.12 8.66 25.32
C THR A 472 31.22 7.95 26.09
N VAL A 473 31.73 6.84 25.54
CA VAL A 473 32.94 6.18 26.03
C VAL A 473 34.13 6.68 25.21
N THR A 474 35.02 7.42 25.85
CA THR A 474 36.27 7.87 25.23
C THR A 474 37.32 6.78 25.38
N LEU A 475 37.91 6.34 24.27
CA LEU A 475 39.05 5.43 24.26
C LEU A 475 40.28 6.12 24.90
N PRO A 476 41.26 5.36 25.41
CA PRO A 476 42.58 5.90 25.74
C PRO A 476 43.22 6.57 24.50
N GLU A 477 44.34 7.28 24.70
CA GLU A 477 45.13 7.76 23.57
C GLU A 477 45.50 6.60 22.64
N THR A 478 45.15 6.73 21.36
CA THR A 478 45.37 5.73 20.30
C THR A 478 46.15 6.33 19.12
N GLY A 479 46.74 5.49 18.30
CA GLY A 479 47.23 5.84 16.96
C GLY A 479 46.54 5.01 15.87
N ILE A 480 46.78 5.33 14.60
CA ILE A 480 46.37 4.51 13.45
C ILE A 480 47.63 3.92 12.82
N LEU A 481 47.65 2.60 12.67
CA LEU A 481 48.71 1.85 11.99
C LEU A 481 48.21 1.33 10.63
N GLY A 482 49.10 1.34 9.64
CA GLY A 482 48.88 0.74 8.33
C GLY A 482 50.17 0.42 7.60
N ILE A 483 50.06 -0.42 6.58
CA ILE A 483 51.18 -0.78 5.72
C ILE A 483 50.73 -0.94 4.27
N ASP A 484 51.41 -0.22 3.38
CA ASP A 484 51.14 -0.21 1.95
C ASP A 484 52.29 -0.89 1.21
N LEU A 485 51.95 -1.98 0.51
CA LEU A 485 52.88 -2.82 -0.23
C LEU A 485 52.77 -2.47 -1.72
N PHE A 486 53.88 -2.24 -2.40
CA PHE A 486 53.90 -1.83 -3.81
C PHE A 486 54.71 -2.77 -4.69
N ALA A 487 54.08 -3.21 -5.77
CA ALA A 487 54.74 -3.81 -6.93
C ALA A 487 54.64 -2.88 -8.15
N ALA A 488 55.37 -3.21 -9.22
CA ALA A 488 55.35 -2.47 -10.48
C ALA A 488 53.94 -2.30 -11.08
N GLY A 489 53.07 -3.29 -10.88
CA GLY A 489 51.67 -3.26 -11.33
C GLY A 489 50.71 -2.47 -10.41
N GLY A 490 51.22 -1.84 -9.35
CA GLY A 490 50.43 -1.08 -8.37
C GLY A 490 50.42 -1.67 -6.95
N PRO A 491 49.52 -1.20 -6.08
CA PRO A 491 49.49 -1.60 -4.67
C PRO A 491 48.98 -3.04 -4.48
N LEU A 492 49.74 -3.83 -3.73
CA LEU A 492 49.38 -5.18 -3.29
C LEU A 492 48.52 -5.07 -2.02
N ARG A 493 47.20 -4.99 -2.18
CA ARG A 493 46.23 -4.95 -1.06
C ARG A 493 45.86 -6.36 -0.57
N GLY A 494 45.55 -6.49 0.72
CA GLY A 494 45.04 -7.74 1.32
C GLY A 494 46.09 -8.79 1.68
N VAL A 495 47.39 -8.46 1.61
CA VAL A 495 48.45 -9.33 2.15
C VAL A 495 48.36 -9.26 3.67
N ARG A 496 48.41 -10.41 4.36
CA ARG A 496 48.44 -10.46 5.82
C ARG A 496 49.74 -9.81 6.33
N VAL A 497 49.60 -8.90 7.29
CA VAL A 497 50.72 -8.41 8.09
C VAL A 497 50.40 -8.64 9.56
N GLU A 498 51.21 -9.47 10.21
CA GLU A 498 51.17 -9.77 11.64
C GLU A 498 51.78 -8.59 12.42
N VAL A 499 51.17 -8.20 13.53
CA VAL A 499 51.57 -7.02 14.33
C VAL A 499 51.95 -7.48 15.73
N GLN A 500 53.25 -7.51 15.98
CA GLN A 500 53.81 -7.83 17.30
C GLN A 500 54.30 -6.56 17.97
N GLU A 501 54.26 -6.51 19.30
CA GLU A 501 55.01 -5.50 20.04
C GLU A 501 56.52 -5.79 19.95
N SER A 502 57.34 -4.76 19.70
CA SER A 502 58.78 -4.94 19.57
C SER A 502 59.43 -5.45 20.86
N THR A 503 58.92 -5.04 22.02
CA THR A 503 59.52 -5.25 23.35
C THR A 503 59.18 -6.59 23.97
N THR A 504 57.90 -6.96 24.04
CA THR A 504 57.44 -8.25 24.60
C THR A 504 57.45 -9.38 23.57
N GLY A 505 57.29 -9.05 22.28
CA GLY A 505 57.04 -10.03 21.23
C GLY A 505 55.60 -10.57 21.21
N GLU A 506 54.68 -9.99 22.00
CA GLU A 506 53.27 -10.39 22.01
C GLU A 506 52.62 -10.09 20.64
N ASP A 507 51.86 -11.06 20.11
CA ASP A 507 51.11 -10.93 18.86
C ASP A 507 49.73 -10.34 19.12
N TYR A 508 49.50 -9.13 18.62
CA TYR A 508 48.23 -8.43 18.76
C TYR A 508 47.27 -8.68 17.58
N GLY A 509 47.66 -9.49 16.59
CA GLY A 509 46.84 -9.89 15.45
C GLY A 509 47.30 -9.28 14.12
N THR A 510 46.39 -9.18 13.14
CA THR A 510 46.77 -8.89 11.75
C THR A 510 46.09 -7.67 11.12
N ILE A 511 46.87 -6.93 10.34
CA ILE A 511 46.41 -5.85 9.45
C ILE A 511 46.58 -6.33 8.00
N PRO A 512 45.51 -6.36 7.18
CA PRO A 512 45.65 -6.56 5.74
C PRO A 512 46.29 -5.33 5.07
N SER A 513 47.24 -5.53 4.16
CA SER A 513 47.93 -4.43 3.48
C SER A 513 46.95 -3.52 2.73
N GLY A 514 47.15 -2.20 2.83
CA GLY A 514 46.20 -1.21 2.33
C GLY A 514 45.00 -0.92 3.23
N GLU A 515 44.77 -1.70 4.30
CA GLU A 515 43.87 -1.29 5.39
C GLU A 515 44.60 -0.40 6.42
N ARG A 516 43.83 0.12 7.36
CA ARG A 516 44.27 0.88 8.53
C ARG A 516 43.56 0.32 9.76
N ARG A 517 44.25 0.24 10.90
CA ARG A 517 43.65 -0.17 12.18
C ARG A 517 44.02 0.80 13.29
N LEU A 518 43.11 0.96 14.25
CA LEU A 518 43.36 1.70 15.47
C LEU A 518 44.19 0.82 16.41
N VAL A 519 45.29 1.36 16.91
CA VAL A 519 46.27 0.65 17.75
C VAL A 519 46.61 1.48 18.98
N MET A 520 47.13 0.84 20.01
CA MET A 520 47.71 1.56 21.14
C MET A 520 49.01 2.28 20.72
N PRO A 521 49.40 3.39 21.36
CA PRO A 521 50.71 4.00 21.16
C PRO A 521 51.81 3.05 21.64
N GLY A 522 52.88 2.89 20.86
CA GLY A 522 53.90 1.88 21.12
C GLY A 522 54.86 1.70 19.95
N THR A 523 55.70 0.67 20.03
CA THR A 523 56.68 0.33 18.98
C THR A 523 56.47 -1.11 18.54
N TYR A 524 56.26 -1.30 17.23
CA TYR A 524 55.78 -2.55 16.65
C TYR A 524 56.76 -3.18 15.66
N ARG A 525 56.74 -4.51 15.63
CA ARG A 525 57.32 -5.35 14.59
C ARG A 525 56.21 -5.83 13.65
N LEU A 526 56.39 -5.61 12.36
CA LEU A 526 55.42 -5.98 11.33
C LEU A 526 55.91 -7.19 10.51
N GLY A 527 55.26 -8.34 10.68
CA GLY A 527 55.53 -9.58 9.94
C GLY A 527 54.71 -9.65 8.65
N VAL A 528 55.29 -9.24 7.52
CA VAL A 528 54.63 -9.21 6.21
C VAL A 528 54.72 -10.58 5.53
N ALA A 529 53.56 -11.17 5.20
CA ALA A 529 53.45 -12.49 4.58
C ALA A 529 53.82 -12.51 3.07
N THR A 530 55.04 -12.08 2.74
CA THR A 530 55.64 -12.21 1.39
C THR A 530 56.38 -13.54 1.20
N ALA A 531 56.76 -13.87 -0.03
CA ALA A 531 57.75 -14.90 -0.34
C ALA A 531 59.13 -14.28 -0.68
N PRO A 532 60.20 -14.55 0.11
CA PRO A 532 60.17 -14.94 1.52
C PRO A 532 59.65 -13.79 2.42
N PRO A 533 59.18 -14.08 3.65
CA PRO A 533 58.56 -13.09 4.54
C PRO A 533 59.46 -11.88 4.82
N ILE A 534 58.87 -10.71 5.03
CA ILE A 534 59.60 -9.48 5.38
C ILE A 534 59.20 -9.08 6.80
N THR A 535 60.19 -8.73 7.62
CA THR A 535 59.95 -8.10 8.93
C THR A 535 60.32 -6.62 8.84
N VAL A 536 59.45 -5.75 9.32
CA VAL A 536 59.77 -4.34 9.57
C VAL A 536 59.83 -4.13 11.08
N GLU A 537 61.03 -3.88 11.61
CA GLU A 537 61.24 -3.61 13.04
C GLU A 537 60.96 -2.14 13.38
N ASP A 538 60.82 -1.86 14.69
CA ASP A 538 60.83 -0.53 15.31
C ASP A 538 59.82 0.50 14.77
N VAL A 539 58.66 0.02 14.29
CA VAL A 539 57.56 0.87 13.80
C VAL A 539 56.85 1.53 14.98
N THR A 540 57.37 2.67 15.40
CA THR A 540 56.78 3.50 16.46
C THR A 540 55.51 4.20 15.96
N VAL A 541 54.48 4.23 16.80
CA VAL A 541 53.20 4.92 16.61
C VAL A 541 52.90 5.77 17.85
N ARG A 542 52.68 7.07 17.67
CA ARG A 542 52.39 8.02 18.77
C ARG A 542 50.88 8.26 18.94
N PRO A 543 50.44 8.83 20.08
CA PRO A 543 49.08 9.35 20.25
C PRO A 543 48.68 10.27 19.09
N GLY A 544 47.51 10.02 18.49
CA GLY A 544 46.98 10.78 17.36
C GLY A 544 47.75 10.63 16.02
N GLU A 545 48.79 9.80 15.95
CA GLU A 545 49.57 9.62 14.72
C GLU A 545 48.88 8.66 13.74
N VAL A 546 48.90 9.00 12.44
CA VAL A 546 48.59 8.05 11.35
C VAL A 546 49.90 7.53 10.78
N ARG A 547 50.38 6.41 11.31
CA ARG A 547 51.63 5.76 10.91
C ARG A 547 51.37 4.78 9.76
N VAL A 548 51.81 5.13 8.56
CA VAL A 548 51.82 4.23 7.39
C VAL A 548 53.25 3.85 7.02
N VAL A 549 53.52 2.55 6.96
CA VAL A 549 54.77 2.00 6.42
C VAL A 549 54.60 1.72 4.93
N GLU A 550 55.55 2.16 4.09
CA GLU A 550 55.60 1.75 2.68
C GLU A 550 56.68 0.69 2.46
N GLN A 551 56.32 -0.45 1.85
CA GLN A 551 57.29 -1.42 1.34
C GLN A 551 57.18 -1.50 -0.19
N ARG A 552 58.26 -1.07 -0.85
CA ARG A 552 58.37 -1.02 -2.32
C ARG A 552 59.29 -2.13 -2.84
N GLY A 553 59.36 -2.31 -4.16
CA GLY A 553 60.22 -3.29 -4.82
C GLY A 553 59.73 -4.74 -4.75
N LEU A 554 58.44 -4.95 -4.42
CA LEU A 554 57.81 -6.27 -4.44
C LEU A 554 57.30 -6.62 -5.83
N SER A 555 56.91 -7.87 -6.00
CA SER A 555 56.31 -8.43 -7.20
C SER A 555 55.10 -9.28 -6.86
N ARG A 556 54.28 -9.60 -7.86
CA ARG A 556 53.11 -10.48 -7.72
C ARG A 556 53.33 -11.75 -8.54
N ILE A 557 53.08 -12.91 -7.93
CA ILE A 557 52.95 -14.20 -8.61
C ILE A 557 51.47 -14.56 -8.61
N GLU A 558 50.85 -14.77 -9.78
CA GLU A 558 49.41 -15.05 -9.91
C GLU A 558 49.10 -16.13 -10.95
N VAL A 559 47.95 -16.79 -10.80
CA VAL A 559 47.33 -17.58 -11.89
C VAL A 559 46.48 -16.65 -12.77
N SER A 560 46.68 -16.71 -14.08
CA SER A 560 46.09 -15.79 -15.07
C SER A 560 46.03 -16.47 -16.45
N PRO A 561 45.07 -16.20 -17.35
CA PRO A 561 43.94 -15.29 -17.21
C PRO A 561 42.84 -15.84 -16.28
N SER A 562 41.72 -15.11 -16.22
CA SER A 562 40.55 -15.39 -15.38
C SER A 562 40.14 -16.86 -15.30
N VAL A 563 40.39 -17.50 -14.15
CA VAL A 563 39.83 -18.82 -13.80
C VAL A 563 38.29 -18.82 -13.99
N PRO A 564 37.71 -19.85 -14.63
CA PRO A 564 36.27 -19.92 -14.90
C PRO A 564 35.39 -19.88 -13.64
N ALA A 565 34.16 -19.35 -13.79
CA ALA A 565 33.18 -19.38 -12.72
C ALA A 565 32.76 -20.82 -12.40
N GLY A 566 32.69 -21.16 -11.11
CA GLY A 566 32.40 -22.51 -10.64
C GLY A 566 33.61 -23.44 -10.50
N THR A 567 34.81 -23.03 -10.91
CA THR A 567 36.04 -23.80 -10.61
C THR A 567 36.28 -23.86 -9.09
N PRO A 568 36.63 -25.03 -8.51
CA PRO A 568 37.04 -25.15 -7.12
C PRO A 568 38.23 -24.22 -6.79
N PRO A 569 38.35 -23.73 -5.54
CA PRO A 569 39.46 -22.86 -5.16
C PRO A 569 40.81 -23.54 -5.39
N LEU A 570 41.70 -22.81 -6.05
CA LEU A 570 43.08 -23.23 -6.30
C LEU A 570 43.95 -22.85 -5.09
N ARG A 571 44.92 -23.71 -4.74
CA ARG A 571 46.00 -23.37 -3.80
C ARG A 571 47.30 -23.17 -4.58
N LEU A 572 47.85 -21.96 -4.51
CA LEU A 572 49.18 -21.61 -5.01
C LEU A 572 50.17 -21.72 -3.84
N GLU A 573 51.25 -22.46 -4.03
CA GLU A 573 52.38 -22.55 -3.10
C GLU A 573 53.65 -22.04 -3.78
N ILE A 574 54.46 -21.26 -3.06
CA ILE A 574 55.76 -20.75 -3.51
C ILE A 574 56.85 -21.37 -2.65
N LEU A 575 57.90 -21.93 -3.26
CA LEU A 575 58.97 -22.69 -2.61
C LEU A 575 60.36 -22.18 -3.05
N SER A 576 61.36 -22.37 -2.19
CA SER A 576 62.75 -21.91 -2.42
C SER A 576 63.53 -22.79 -3.41
N GLY A 577 63.14 -22.78 -4.68
CA GLY A 577 63.78 -23.54 -5.76
C GLY A 577 63.46 -25.05 -5.76
N PRO A 578 64.14 -25.86 -6.61
CA PRO A 578 63.90 -27.29 -6.73
C PRO A 578 64.11 -28.04 -5.40
N GLY A 579 63.07 -28.71 -4.90
CA GLY A 579 63.08 -29.35 -3.59
C GLY A 579 63.00 -28.39 -2.38
N GLY A 580 62.73 -27.11 -2.62
CA GLY A 580 62.81 -26.04 -1.62
C GLY A 580 61.77 -26.06 -0.50
N ARG A 581 62.05 -25.30 0.55
CA ARG A 581 61.11 -25.00 1.65
C ARG A 581 59.98 -24.11 1.13
N ARG A 582 58.73 -24.42 1.50
CA ARG A 582 57.57 -23.54 1.25
C ARG A 582 57.76 -22.18 1.95
N LEU A 583 57.68 -21.10 1.18
CA LEU A 583 57.88 -19.72 1.62
C LEU A 583 56.56 -18.99 1.88
N ALA A 584 55.55 -19.26 1.07
CA ALA A 584 54.20 -18.71 1.20
C ALA A 584 53.17 -19.62 0.49
N GLU A 585 51.90 -19.46 0.85
CA GLU A 585 50.78 -20.07 0.13
C GLU A 585 49.56 -19.13 0.09
N SER A 586 48.71 -19.30 -0.92
CA SER A 586 47.45 -18.57 -1.09
C SER A 586 46.39 -19.52 -1.62
N THR A 587 45.16 -19.45 -1.11
CA THR A 587 44.02 -20.27 -1.59
C THR A 587 42.84 -19.39 -1.95
N GLY A 588 42.20 -19.67 -3.09
CA GLY A 588 41.00 -18.94 -3.53
C GLY A 588 40.66 -19.17 -5.00
N PRO A 589 39.67 -18.44 -5.56
CA PRO A 589 39.32 -18.54 -6.98
C PRO A 589 40.38 -17.94 -7.91
N ARG A 590 41.24 -17.05 -7.40
CA ARG A 590 42.41 -16.48 -8.08
C ARG A 590 43.54 -16.29 -7.07
N PRO A 591 44.27 -17.35 -6.68
CA PRO A 591 45.32 -17.24 -5.68
C PRO A 591 46.50 -16.46 -6.25
N TRP A 592 47.13 -15.66 -5.41
CA TRP A 592 48.32 -14.89 -5.75
C TRP A 592 49.17 -14.67 -4.51
N VAL A 593 50.47 -14.48 -4.70
CA VAL A 593 51.43 -14.24 -3.61
C VAL A 593 52.22 -12.98 -3.90
N ALA A 594 52.41 -12.15 -2.86
CA ALA A 594 53.38 -11.07 -2.87
C ALA A 594 54.78 -11.66 -2.69
N ALA A 595 55.68 -11.46 -3.63
CA ALA A 595 57.03 -12.01 -3.62
C ALA A 595 58.09 -10.90 -3.68
N ARG A 596 59.30 -11.19 -3.20
CA ARG A 596 60.48 -10.39 -3.51
C ARG A 596 61.01 -10.77 -4.90
N PRO A 597 61.83 -9.94 -5.56
CA PRO A 597 62.56 -10.34 -6.76
C PRO A 597 63.43 -11.58 -6.49
N GLY A 598 63.45 -12.53 -7.42
CA GLY A 598 64.15 -13.80 -7.26
C GLY A 598 63.59 -14.93 -8.12
N GLU A 599 64.16 -16.12 -7.97
CA GLU A 599 63.73 -17.35 -8.63
C GLU A 599 63.08 -18.29 -7.61
N TYR A 600 61.93 -18.86 -7.98
CA TYR A 600 61.11 -19.71 -7.12
C TYR A 600 60.66 -20.97 -7.86
N LEU A 601 60.31 -22.00 -7.10
CA LEU A 601 59.46 -23.08 -7.59
C LEU A 601 58.03 -22.75 -7.17
N ALA A 602 57.07 -22.81 -8.09
CA ALA A 602 55.66 -22.62 -7.78
C ALA A 602 54.87 -23.90 -8.06
N ARG A 603 53.85 -24.16 -7.24
CA ARG A 603 52.92 -25.29 -7.37
C ARG A 603 51.49 -24.80 -7.35
N VAL A 604 50.66 -25.31 -8.25
CA VAL A 604 49.22 -25.06 -8.26
C VAL A 604 48.48 -26.36 -7.98
N TRP A 605 47.60 -26.34 -6.98
CA TRP A 605 46.78 -27.47 -6.57
C TRP A 605 45.29 -27.16 -6.80
N ARG A 606 44.53 -28.13 -7.31
CA ARG A 606 43.07 -28.07 -7.53
C ARG A 606 42.41 -29.24 -6.80
N ALA A 607 41.48 -28.94 -5.88
CA ALA A 607 40.76 -29.94 -5.09
C ALA A 607 41.63 -31.00 -4.36
N GLY A 608 42.86 -30.61 -3.97
CA GLY A 608 43.82 -31.48 -3.28
C GLY A 608 44.85 -32.18 -4.19
N SER A 609 44.63 -32.21 -5.50
CA SER A 609 45.59 -32.73 -6.48
C SER A 609 46.52 -31.63 -6.99
N LEU A 610 47.81 -31.93 -7.14
CA LEU A 610 48.75 -31.07 -7.87
C LEU A 610 48.35 -31.08 -9.36
N VAL A 611 48.19 -29.90 -9.97
CA VAL A 611 47.88 -29.78 -11.41
C VAL A 611 49.05 -29.22 -12.21
N TRP A 612 49.92 -28.42 -11.59
CA TRP A 612 51.07 -27.80 -12.24
C TRP A 612 52.20 -27.53 -11.25
N GLU A 613 53.44 -27.71 -11.69
CA GLU A 613 54.67 -27.34 -11.00
C GLU A 613 55.63 -26.72 -12.03
N GLY A 614 56.23 -25.58 -11.69
CA GLY A 614 57.12 -24.88 -12.62
C GLY A 614 58.03 -23.85 -11.94
N GLY A 615 59.16 -23.56 -12.60
CA GLY A 615 60.08 -22.50 -12.20
C GLY A 615 59.52 -21.13 -12.53
N VAL A 616 59.54 -20.20 -11.58
CA VAL A 616 58.98 -18.86 -11.70
C VAL A 616 60.02 -17.82 -11.31
N VAL A 617 60.46 -17.03 -12.29
CA VAL A 617 61.41 -15.92 -12.10
C VAL A 617 60.62 -14.61 -12.01
N VAL A 618 60.92 -13.78 -11.02
CA VAL A 618 60.25 -12.49 -10.80
C VAL A 618 61.26 -11.37 -10.57
N ALA A 619 61.03 -10.23 -11.23
CA ALA A 619 61.82 -9.01 -11.05
C ALA A 619 60.96 -7.92 -10.40
N SER A 620 61.58 -6.96 -9.70
CA SER A 620 60.89 -5.84 -9.03
C SER A 620 59.96 -5.03 -9.95
N GLU A 621 60.29 -4.98 -11.25
CA GLU A 621 59.53 -4.26 -12.27
C GLU A 621 58.48 -5.13 -13.02
N LYS A 622 58.29 -6.40 -12.62
CA LYS A 622 57.42 -7.35 -13.31
C LYS A 622 56.57 -8.17 -12.35
N SER A 623 55.39 -8.60 -12.81
CA SER A 623 54.59 -9.65 -12.16
C SER A 623 54.75 -10.94 -12.94
N ALA A 624 54.86 -12.07 -12.24
CA ALA A 624 54.89 -13.38 -12.86
C ALA A 624 53.46 -13.95 -12.96
N ARG A 625 53.17 -14.62 -14.08
CA ARG A 625 51.89 -15.24 -14.37
C ARG A 625 52.10 -16.71 -14.72
N ILE A 626 51.33 -17.57 -14.09
CA ILE A 626 51.18 -18.98 -14.43
C ILE A 626 49.94 -19.06 -15.33
N ASP A 627 50.08 -19.57 -16.56
CA ASP A 627 48.98 -19.55 -17.52
C ASP A 627 47.90 -20.57 -17.12
N TRP A 628 46.64 -20.12 -17.04
CA TRP A 628 45.50 -21.02 -16.81
C TRP A 628 45.35 -22.09 -17.90
N ALA A 629 45.85 -21.85 -19.12
CA ALA A 629 45.87 -22.85 -20.18
C ALA A 629 46.81 -24.06 -19.89
N GLU A 630 47.63 -23.98 -18.84
CA GLU A 630 48.54 -25.05 -18.39
C GLU A 630 48.00 -25.82 -17.14
N LEU A 631 46.76 -25.58 -16.68
CA LEU A 631 46.21 -26.04 -15.37
C LEU A 631 44.99 -26.98 -15.44
#